data_AF-A0A661KGU5-F1
#
_entry.id   AF-A0A661KGU5-F1
#
_cell.length_a   1.000
_cell.length_b   1.000
_cell.length_c   1.000
_cell.angle_alpha   90.00
_cell.angle_beta   90.00
_cell.angle_gamma   90.00
#
_symmetry.space_group_name_H-M   'P 1'
#
loop_
_entity.id
_entity.type
_entity.pdbx_description
1 polymer ?
#
loop_
_entity_poly.entity_id
_entity_poly.type
_entity_poly.pdbx_seq_one_letter_code
_entity_poly.pdbx_strand_id
1 'polypeptide(L)'
;GKEIKFTPLDTTRAYHNLRGHERLRCQACHSRWIPQCYGCHYIYTKSEKQKDWIWGKKSLGRWKEFRYFIRFENPTLGVDFDNTIMPFSPCQVLVRTRKTASDRPVPTGTKHMIMSAFDPHTTLKESRSCIDCHRNPKTLGLGEGTLTRKTGKWTFSSVFDTSVQAFFFEHPLDSFVSLGGTALQKGYRPGARPFSEKELEKILRVSLCLGCHRNYEDKIYRDFEKSYQQFQNNAVPCNGLGENQKAIGNPEMGKSSREFKKWK
;
A
#
# COMPACT_ATOMS: atom_id res chain seq x y z
N GLY A 1 -1.33 24.81 38.85
CA GLY A 1 -1.04 24.01 37.64
C GLY A 1 -1.16 24.90 36.42
N LYS A 2 -0.36 24.68 35.38
CA LYS A 2 -0.44 25.46 34.13
C LYS A 2 -1.65 24.97 33.33
N GLU A 3 -2.60 25.86 33.06
CA GLU A 3 -3.76 25.55 32.24
C GLU A 3 -3.29 25.29 30.79
N ILE A 4 -3.57 24.09 30.28
CA ILE A 4 -3.28 23.73 28.89
C ILE A 4 -4.55 24.00 28.10
N LYS A 5 -4.55 25.05 27.27
CA LYS A 5 -5.62 25.27 26.30
C LYS A 5 -5.56 24.19 25.23
N PHE A 6 -6.55 23.30 25.25
CA PHE A 6 -6.76 22.34 24.18
C PHE A 6 -7.55 23.02 23.07
N THR A 7 -6.91 23.26 21.92
CA THR A 7 -7.63 23.70 20.73
C THR A 7 -8.29 22.47 20.11
N PRO A 8 -9.62 22.39 20.01
CA PRO A 8 -10.29 21.27 19.37
C PRO A 8 -9.85 21.18 17.90
N LEU A 9 -9.85 19.95 17.37
CA LEU A 9 -9.55 19.68 15.98
C LEU A 9 -10.53 20.44 15.07
N ASP A 10 -10.03 21.30 14.19
CA ASP A 10 -10.85 21.99 13.19
C ASP A 10 -11.16 21.03 12.03
N THR A 11 -12.29 20.34 12.13
CA THR A 11 -12.75 19.39 11.10
C THR A 11 -13.45 20.07 9.93
N THR A 12 -13.60 21.40 9.94
CA THR A 12 -14.39 22.13 8.93
C THR A 12 -13.59 22.52 7.70
N ARG A 13 -12.26 22.53 7.81
CA ARG A 13 -11.35 22.94 6.75
C ARG A 13 -11.27 21.91 5.63
N ALA A 14 -10.96 22.36 4.42
CA ALA A 14 -10.87 21.48 3.25
C ALA A 14 -9.86 20.32 3.46
N TYR A 15 -8.78 20.54 4.21
CA TYR A 15 -7.81 19.48 4.50
C TYR A 15 -8.31 18.35 5.41
N HIS A 16 -9.45 18.54 6.10
CA HIS A 16 -10.14 17.50 6.89
C HIS A 16 -11.50 17.09 6.30
N ASN A 17 -12.02 17.84 5.33
CA ASN A 17 -13.35 17.62 4.76
C ASN A 17 -13.34 17.56 3.21
N LEU A 18 -12.22 17.14 2.62
CA LEU A 18 -12.11 16.99 1.17
C LEU A 18 -12.99 15.82 0.70
N ARG A 19 -13.90 16.08 -0.23
CA ARG A 19 -14.77 15.04 -0.80
C ARG A 19 -13.95 13.89 -1.39
N GLY A 20 -14.40 12.65 -1.18
CA GLY A 20 -13.69 11.42 -1.55
C GLY A 20 -12.74 10.87 -0.48
N HIS A 21 -12.58 11.57 0.64
CA HIS A 21 -11.72 11.19 1.77
C HIS A 21 -12.51 10.76 3.02
N GLU A 22 -13.83 10.59 2.90
CA GLU A 22 -14.76 10.39 4.04
C GLU A 22 -14.51 9.08 4.81
N ARG A 23 -13.88 8.09 4.16
CA ARG A 23 -13.55 6.80 4.76
C ARG A 23 -12.20 6.80 5.47
N LEU A 24 -11.38 7.84 5.35
CA LEU A 24 -10.04 7.86 5.96
C LEU A 24 -10.14 8.07 7.48
N ARG A 25 -9.39 7.24 8.21
CA ARG A 25 -9.08 7.51 9.62
C ARG A 25 -7.91 8.49 9.72
N CYS A 26 -7.81 9.20 10.84
CA CYS A 26 -6.72 10.16 11.08
C CYS A 26 -5.34 9.54 10.84
N GLN A 27 -5.14 8.29 11.25
CA GLN A 27 -3.90 7.53 11.09
C GLN A 27 -3.49 7.36 9.62
N ALA A 28 -4.45 7.20 8.70
CA ALA A 28 -4.13 7.05 7.29
C ALA A 28 -3.42 8.29 6.71
N CYS A 29 -3.80 9.47 7.21
CA CYS A 29 -3.19 10.74 6.82
C CYS A 29 -1.99 11.13 7.68
N HIS A 30 -1.98 10.79 8.97
CA HIS A 30 -1.02 11.34 9.94
C HIS A 30 0.10 10.38 10.36
N SER A 31 0.03 9.08 10.03
CA SER A 31 1.11 8.14 10.35
C SER A 31 2.26 8.22 9.34
N ARG A 32 3.47 8.54 9.80
CA ARG A 32 4.62 8.75 8.91
C ARG A 32 5.24 7.45 8.39
N TRP A 33 5.28 6.42 9.23
CA TRP A 33 5.83 5.10 8.93
C TRP A 33 5.17 4.03 9.82
N ILE A 34 5.27 2.77 9.44
CA ILE A 34 4.75 1.63 10.24
C ILE A 34 5.82 0.53 10.30
N PRO A 35 6.03 -0.14 11.44
CA PRO A 35 6.87 -1.33 11.47
C PRO A 35 6.21 -2.44 10.66
N GLN A 36 6.97 -3.08 9.78
CA GLN A 36 6.52 -4.17 8.92
C GLN A 36 7.38 -5.40 9.19
N CYS A 37 6.78 -6.42 9.78
CA CYS A 37 7.44 -7.65 10.19
C CYS A 37 7.24 -8.76 9.15
N TYR A 38 8.27 -9.05 8.38
CA TYR A 38 8.22 -10.05 7.33
C TYR A 38 8.84 -11.41 7.71
N GLY A 39 9.45 -11.50 8.90
CA GLY A 39 10.13 -12.71 9.37
C GLY A 39 10.04 -12.93 10.88
N CYS A 40 8.87 -12.73 11.49
CA CYS A 40 8.62 -13.20 12.85
C CYS A 40 8.46 -14.73 12.82
N HIS A 41 9.48 -15.45 13.27
CA HIS A 41 9.54 -16.91 13.22
C HIS A 41 9.56 -17.53 14.61
N TYR A 42 8.79 -18.59 14.80
CA TYR A 42 8.84 -19.42 15.99
C TYR A 42 9.25 -20.83 15.60
N ILE A 43 10.30 -21.34 16.23
CA ILE A 43 10.71 -22.73 16.07
C ILE A 43 10.37 -23.49 17.33
N TYR A 44 9.50 -24.48 17.20
CA TYR A 44 9.19 -25.45 18.25
C TYR A 44 10.03 -26.72 18.07
N THR A 45 10.87 -27.03 19.05
CA THR A 45 11.70 -28.25 19.09
C THR A 45 11.20 -29.18 20.18
N LYS A 46 10.62 -30.32 19.80
CA LYS A 46 9.94 -31.25 20.74
C LYS A 46 10.88 -31.84 21.79
N SER A 47 12.13 -32.15 21.43
CA SER A 47 13.08 -32.82 22.31
C SER A 47 13.76 -31.90 23.34
N GLU A 48 13.75 -30.58 23.12
CA GLU A 48 14.39 -29.63 24.04
C GLU A 48 13.46 -29.28 25.21
N LYS A 49 14.04 -28.97 26.37
CA LYS A 49 13.27 -28.54 27.56
C LYS A 49 13.21 -27.02 27.66
N GLN A 50 12.06 -26.48 28.08
CA GLN A 50 11.87 -25.07 28.42
C GLN A 50 11.17 -24.95 29.78
N LYS A 51 11.37 -23.82 30.47
CA LYS A 51 10.59 -23.51 31.67
C LYS A 51 9.13 -23.26 31.27
N ASP A 52 8.24 -24.05 31.84
CA ASP A 52 6.82 -23.78 31.88
C ASP A 52 6.57 -22.66 32.89
N TRP A 53 6.03 -21.53 32.44
CA TRP A 53 5.80 -20.37 33.30
C TRP A 53 4.55 -20.49 34.18
N ILE A 54 3.63 -21.41 33.86
CA ILE A 54 2.45 -21.69 34.69
C ILE A 54 2.87 -22.52 35.90
N TRP A 55 3.66 -23.58 35.68
CA TRP A 55 4.05 -24.52 36.73
C TRP A 55 5.43 -24.26 37.34
N GLY A 56 6.21 -23.34 36.76
CA GLY A 56 7.57 -23.01 37.19
C GLY A 56 8.60 -24.11 36.96
N LYS A 57 8.24 -25.22 36.31
CA LYS A 57 9.08 -26.41 36.10
C LYS A 57 9.53 -26.53 34.65
N LYS A 58 10.62 -27.28 34.40
CA LYS A 58 11.04 -27.59 33.01
C LYS A 58 10.12 -28.68 32.43
N SER A 59 9.54 -28.42 31.27
CA SER A 59 8.76 -29.37 30.47
C SER A 59 9.41 -29.58 29.10
N LEU A 60 9.02 -30.65 28.41
CA LEU A 60 9.45 -30.91 27.03
C LEU A 60 8.79 -29.93 26.06
N GLY A 61 9.48 -29.63 24.97
CA GLY A 61 9.09 -28.64 23.99
C GLY A 61 9.69 -27.28 24.28
N ARG A 62 10.60 -26.82 23.41
CA ARG A 62 11.17 -25.48 23.47
C ARG A 62 10.73 -24.65 22.28
N TRP A 63 10.23 -23.47 22.58
CA TRP A 63 10.00 -22.38 21.65
C TRP A 63 11.23 -21.47 21.61
N LYS A 64 11.70 -21.17 20.41
CA LYS A 64 12.64 -20.08 20.15
C LYS A 64 11.97 -19.10 19.19
N GLU A 65 11.76 -17.88 19.65
CA GLU A 65 11.34 -16.76 18.82
C GLU A 65 12.57 -16.15 18.16
N PHE A 66 12.45 -15.84 16.87
CA PHE A 66 13.39 -15.01 16.16
C PHE A 66 12.63 -13.95 15.38
N ARG A 67 13.23 -12.77 15.30
CA ARG A 67 12.76 -11.69 14.46
C ARG A 67 13.78 -11.45 13.36
N TYR A 68 13.35 -11.63 12.13
CA TYR A 68 14.14 -11.31 10.95
C TYR A 68 13.32 -10.40 10.04
N PHE A 69 14.04 -9.57 9.28
CA PHE A 69 13.48 -8.71 8.23
C PHE A 69 12.31 -7.83 8.70
N ILE A 70 12.60 -6.95 9.66
CA ILE A 70 11.71 -5.87 10.08
C ILE A 70 12.10 -4.62 9.29
N ARG A 71 11.11 -3.94 8.72
CA ARG A 71 11.29 -2.68 8.00
C ARG A 71 10.44 -1.58 8.63
N PHE A 72 10.93 -0.35 8.59
CA PHE A 72 10.22 0.84 9.06
C PHE A 72 10.03 1.76 7.87
N GLU A 73 8.88 1.63 7.22
CA GLU A 73 8.65 2.19 5.89
C GLU A 73 7.28 2.85 5.79
N ASN A 74 7.00 3.44 4.63
CA ASN A 74 5.71 4.02 4.32
C ASN A 74 4.58 3.00 4.56
N PRO A 75 3.48 3.40 5.22
CA PRO A 75 2.38 2.49 5.48
C PRO A 75 1.63 2.16 4.20
N THR A 76 1.43 0.86 3.98
CA THR A 76 0.39 0.35 3.09
C THR A 76 -0.97 0.70 3.68
N LEU A 77 -1.89 1.21 2.87
CA LEU A 77 -3.26 1.46 3.25
C LEU A 77 -4.17 0.33 2.76
N GLY A 78 -5.25 0.10 3.49
CA GLY A 78 -6.28 -0.88 3.14
C GLY A 78 -7.61 -0.53 3.80
N VAL A 79 -8.62 -1.34 3.53
CA VAL A 79 -9.95 -1.20 4.12
C VAL A 79 -10.01 -2.07 5.38
N ASP A 80 -10.32 -1.48 6.52
CA ASP A 80 -10.51 -2.19 7.78
C ASP A 80 -11.94 -2.74 7.92
N PHE A 81 -12.19 -3.54 8.96
CA PHE A 81 -13.46 -4.26 9.15
C PHE A 81 -14.71 -3.36 9.26
N ASP A 82 -14.53 -2.09 9.60
CA ASP A 82 -15.58 -1.08 9.70
C ASP A 82 -15.73 -0.22 8.44
N ASN A 83 -15.15 -0.67 7.32
CA ASN A 83 -15.14 0.00 6.02
C ASN A 83 -14.37 1.33 6.00
N THR A 84 -13.52 1.60 6.99
CA THR A 84 -12.62 2.76 7.00
C THR A 84 -11.24 2.43 6.45
N ILE A 85 -10.48 3.44 6.05
CA ILE A 85 -9.14 3.29 5.49
C ILE A 85 -8.11 3.52 6.60
N MET A 86 -7.23 2.54 6.80
CA MET A 86 -6.24 2.50 7.87
C MET A 86 -4.86 2.07 7.35
N PRO A 87 -3.77 2.42 8.06
CA PRO A 87 -2.47 1.77 7.89
C PRO A 87 -2.55 0.27 8.19
N PHE A 88 -1.96 -0.54 7.31
CA PHE A 88 -1.81 -1.98 7.46
C PHE A 88 -0.33 -2.36 7.53
N SER A 89 -0.04 -3.38 8.32
CA SER A 89 1.29 -3.98 8.39
C SER A 89 1.23 -5.51 8.51
N PRO A 90 2.23 -6.22 7.96
CA PRO A 90 2.37 -7.66 8.14
C PRO A 90 2.65 -7.98 9.60
N CYS A 91 1.74 -8.77 10.17
CA CYS A 91 1.82 -9.23 11.54
C CYS A 91 1.48 -10.73 11.59
N GLN A 92 2.22 -11.53 10.82
CA GLN A 92 2.09 -12.98 10.87
C GLN A 92 3.27 -13.63 11.57
N VAL A 93 2.92 -14.52 12.48
CA VAL A 93 3.85 -15.43 13.12
C VAL A 93 3.98 -16.69 12.26
N LEU A 94 5.17 -16.92 11.70
CA LEU A 94 5.49 -18.11 10.94
C LEU A 94 6.04 -19.19 11.88
N VAL A 95 5.22 -20.20 12.16
CA VAL A 95 5.60 -21.32 13.03
C VAL A 95 6.24 -22.44 12.22
N ARG A 96 7.38 -22.93 12.71
CA ARG A 96 8.05 -24.13 12.23
C ARG A 96 8.22 -25.11 13.38
N THR A 97 8.11 -26.40 13.10
CA THR A 97 8.31 -27.46 14.09
C THR A 97 9.40 -28.42 13.68
N ARG A 98 10.04 -29.06 14.66
CA ARG A 98 10.98 -30.16 14.46
C ARG A 98 11.00 -31.08 15.66
N LYS A 99 11.43 -32.34 15.48
CA LYS A 99 11.49 -33.30 16.58
C LYS A 99 12.72 -33.04 17.44
N THR A 100 13.89 -32.94 16.83
CA THR A 100 15.18 -32.76 17.51
C THR A 100 15.90 -31.48 17.08
N ALA A 101 16.97 -31.09 17.77
CA ALA A 101 17.75 -29.91 17.44
C ALA A 101 18.56 -30.04 16.13
N SER A 102 18.87 -31.27 15.71
CA SER A 102 19.55 -31.59 14.46
C SER A 102 18.62 -31.59 13.25
N ASP A 103 17.31 -31.72 13.46
CA ASP A 103 16.34 -31.74 12.36
C ASP A 103 16.15 -30.36 11.72
N ARG A 104 15.88 -30.35 10.42
CA ARG A 104 15.46 -29.14 9.70
C ARG A 104 14.04 -28.73 10.14
N PRO A 105 13.80 -27.48 10.55
CA PRO A 105 12.47 -26.99 10.89
C PRO A 105 11.51 -26.97 9.69
N VAL A 106 10.34 -27.57 9.86
CA VAL A 106 9.30 -27.68 8.82
C VAL A 106 8.17 -26.69 9.12
N PRO A 107 7.68 -25.89 8.15
CA PRO A 107 6.53 -24.99 8.35
C PRO A 107 5.27 -25.73 8.81
N THR A 108 4.50 -25.13 9.70
CA THR A 108 3.20 -25.66 10.15
C THR A 108 1.99 -24.85 9.66
N GLY A 109 2.17 -23.91 8.71
CA GLY A 109 1.12 -22.98 8.32
C GLY A 109 1.30 -22.25 6.98
N THR A 110 0.39 -21.32 6.74
CA THR A 110 -0.10 -20.69 5.49
C THR A 110 0.93 -20.02 4.57
N LYS A 111 0.61 -19.97 3.27
CA LYS A 111 1.36 -19.26 2.19
C LYS A 111 1.04 -17.77 2.03
N HIS A 112 0.33 -17.17 2.98
CA HIS A 112 0.02 -15.73 2.98
C HIS A 112 0.50 -15.14 4.29
N MET A 113 0.76 -13.84 4.28
CA MET A 113 0.92 -12.98 5.45
C MET A 113 -0.46 -12.45 5.88
N ILE A 114 -0.69 -12.42 7.19
CA ILE A 114 -1.79 -11.70 7.80
C ILE A 114 -1.41 -10.23 7.93
N MET A 115 -2.26 -9.39 7.34
CA MET A 115 -2.16 -7.93 7.32
C MET A 115 -3.08 -7.37 8.38
N SER A 116 -2.52 -6.63 9.34
CA SER A 116 -3.26 -6.07 10.47
C SER A 116 -3.32 -4.55 10.39
N ALA A 117 -4.50 -3.99 10.63
CA ALA A 117 -4.67 -2.55 10.77
C ALA A 117 -4.37 -2.13 12.21
N PHE A 118 -3.54 -1.10 12.40
CA PHE A 118 -3.30 -0.51 13.71
C PHE A 118 -2.69 0.90 13.60
N ASP A 119 -2.76 1.65 14.71
CA ASP A 119 -2.06 2.93 14.85
C ASP A 119 -0.56 2.67 15.15
N PRO A 120 0.36 3.05 14.26
CA PRO A 120 1.79 2.83 14.46
C PRO A 120 2.43 3.75 15.50
N HIS A 121 1.70 4.69 16.08
CA HIS A 121 2.21 5.72 17.01
C HIS A 121 3.29 6.62 16.38
N THR A 122 3.24 6.79 15.06
CA THR A 122 4.13 7.66 14.28
C THR A 122 3.38 8.88 13.76
N THR A 123 2.40 9.32 14.55
CA THR A 123 1.46 10.38 14.24
C THR A 123 2.16 11.73 14.27
N LEU A 124 2.08 12.46 13.14
CA LEU A 124 2.60 13.82 13.00
C LEU A 124 1.46 14.82 12.86
N LYS A 125 1.75 16.09 13.16
CA LYS A 125 0.82 17.19 12.95
C LYS A 125 0.52 17.37 11.46
N GLU A 126 1.55 17.30 10.63
CA GLU A 126 1.45 17.38 9.18
C GLU A 126 0.95 16.06 8.60
N SER A 127 0.02 16.15 7.65
CA SER A 127 -0.45 14.98 6.91
C SER A 127 0.59 14.53 5.87
N ARG A 128 0.47 13.27 5.45
CA ARG A 128 1.13 12.74 4.25
C ARG A 128 0.69 13.55 3.03
N SER A 129 1.59 13.68 2.06
CA SER A 129 1.31 14.40 0.80
C SER A 129 0.32 13.63 -0.08
N CYS A 130 -0.42 14.33 -0.94
CA CYS A 130 -1.37 13.69 -1.86
C CYS A 130 -0.71 12.59 -2.71
N ILE A 131 0.48 12.84 -3.24
CA ILE A 131 1.18 11.87 -4.12
C ILE A 131 1.59 10.59 -3.39
N ASP A 132 1.81 10.67 -2.09
CA ASP A 132 2.19 9.52 -1.26
C ASP A 132 1.03 8.54 -1.07
N CYS A 133 -0.22 8.99 -1.15
CA CYS A 133 -1.38 8.08 -1.14
C CYS A 133 -1.85 7.73 -2.57
N HIS A 134 -1.79 8.70 -3.48
CA HIS A 134 -2.37 8.56 -4.81
C HIS A 134 -1.45 7.94 -5.86
N ARG A 135 -0.13 7.85 -5.62
CA ARG A 135 0.82 7.37 -6.64
C ARG A 135 1.92 6.46 -6.09
N ASN A 136 2.15 6.43 -4.78
CA ASN A 136 3.13 5.54 -4.18
C ASN A 136 2.62 4.08 -4.19
N PRO A 137 3.25 3.16 -4.94
CA PRO A 137 2.80 1.77 -5.01
C PRO A 137 2.85 1.07 -3.65
N LYS A 138 3.79 1.44 -2.78
CA LYS A 138 3.89 0.88 -1.43
C LYS A 138 2.65 1.20 -0.59
N THR A 139 2.24 2.47 -0.63
CA THR A 139 1.04 2.95 0.08
C THR A 139 -0.24 2.34 -0.48
N LEU A 140 -0.31 2.13 -1.80
CA LEU A 140 -1.43 1.46 -2.46
C LEU A 140 -1.51 -0.06 -2.19
N GLY A 141 -0.49 -0.62 -1.54
CA GLY A 141 -0.40 -2.05 -1.24
C GLY A 141 0.12 -2.91 -2.38
N LEU A 142 0.64 -2.31 -3.46
CA LEU A 142 1.28 -3.03 -4.55
C LEU A 142 2.67 -3.56 -4.15
N GLY A 143 3.28 -2.97 -3.12
CA GLY A 143 4.64 -3.26 -2.65
C GLY A 143 5.65 -2.22 -3.12
N GLU A 144 6.91 -2.42 -2.74
CA GLU A 144 8.02 -1.58 -3.21
C GLU A 144 8.26 -1.79 -4.71
N GLY A 145 8.35 -0.70 -5.47
CA GLY A 145 8.45 -0.79 -6.92
C GLY A 145 8.19 0.52 -7.65
N THR A 146 8.13 0.42 -8.98
CA THR A 146 7.82 1.54 -9.85
C THR A 146 6.43 1.37 -10.43
N LEU A 147 5.59 2.38 -10.24
CA LEU A 147 4.29 2.48 -10.91
C LEU A 147 4.41 3.45 -12.09
N THR A 148 4.22 2.93 -13.30
CA THR A 148 4.30 3.69 -14.55
C THR A 148 2.97 3.67 -15.30
N ARG A 149 2.71 4.70 -16.10
CA ARG A 149 1.55 4.75 -16.99
C ARG A 149 2.05 4.92 -18.41
N LYS A 150 1.66 4.02 -19.31
CA LYS A 150 1.96 4.09 -20.75
C LYS A 150 0.66 3.89 -21.52
N THR A 151 0.41 4.72 -22.53
CA THR A 151 -0.78 4.63 -23.41
C THR A 151 -2.09 4.43 -22.65
N GLY A 152 -2.26 5.17 -21.55
CA GLY A 152 -3.47 5.12 -20.73
C GLY A 152 -3.50 4.04 -19.64
N LYS A 153 -2.63 3.02 -19.70
CA LYS A 153 -2.64 1.85 -18.82
C LYS A 153 -1.55 1.93 -17.75
N TRP A 154 -1.90 1.59 -16.52
CA TRP A 154 -0.96 1.48 -15.42
C TRP A 154 -0.23 0.13 -15.46
N THR A 155 1.07 0.16 -15.17
CA THR A 155 1.92 -1.01 -15.02
C THR A 155 2.79 -0.86 -13.78
N PHE A 156 2.83 -1.92 -12.97
CA PHE A 156 3.65 -1.99 -11.77
C PHE A 156 4.81 -2.96 -11.98
N SER A 157 6.00 -2.55 -11.55
CA SER A 157 7.20 -3.39 -11.52
C SER A 157 7.77 -3.39 -10.11
N SER A 158 7.72 -4.55 -9.46
CA SER A 158 8.28 -4.79 -8.12
C SER A 158 9.79 -4.66 -8.12
N VAL A 159 10.38 -4.15 -7.03
CA VAL A 159 11.84 -4.24 -6.81
C VAL A 159 12.28 -5.64 -6.36
N PHE A 160 11.35 -6.44 -5.83
CA PHE A 160 11.62 -7.81 -5.41
C PHE A 160 11.40 -8.78 -6.56
N ASP A 161 12.41 -9.61 -6.80
CA ASP A 161 12.34 -10.75 -7.72
C ASP A 161 11.63 -11.93 -7.03
N THR A 162 10.48 -12.31 -7.58
CA THR A 162 9.68 -13.44 -7.08
C THR A 162 10.28 -14.78 -7.47
N SER A 163 11.16 -14.86 -8.49
CA SER A 163 11.81 -16.11 -8.90
C SER A 163 12.70 -16.71 -7.80
N VAL A 164 13.25 -15.86 -6.93
CA VAL A 164 14.06 -16.25 -5.77
C VAL A 164 13.19 -16.58 -4.53
N GLN A 165 11.96 -16.06 -4.48
CA GLN A 165 11.02 -16.21 -3.34
C GLN A 165 9.92 -17.27 -3.58
N ALA A 166 9.86 -17.82 -4.80
CA ALA A 166 8.82 -18.71 -5.31
C ALA A 166 8.58 -19.96 -4.44
N PHE A 167 9.53 -20.35 -3.60
CA PHE A 167 9.38 -21.50 -2.70
C PHE A 167 8.30 -21.28 -1.62
N PHE A 168 7.99 -20.02 -1.26
CA PHE A 168 6.99 -19.70 -0.24
C PHE A 168 5.87 -18.76 -0.71
N PHE A 169 6.15 -17.85 -1.66
CA PHE A 169 5.18 -16.87 -2.17
C PHE A 169 5.32 -16.70 -3.68
N GLU A 170 4.19 -16.68 -4.41
CA GLU A 170 4.13 -16.46 -5.86
C GLU A 170 4.12 -14.96 -6.23
N HIS A 171 4.10 -14.10 -5.22
CA HIS A 171 4.08 -12.64 -5.32
C HIS A 171 5.10 -12.04 -4.35
N PRO A 172 5.49 -10.75 -4.51
CA PRO A 172 6.35 -10.10 -3.54
C PRO A 172 5.72 -10.14 -2.15
N LEU A 173 6.56 -10.36 -1.14
CA LEU A 173 6.12 -10.56 0.24
C LEU A 173 5.37 -9.34 0.81
N ASP A 174 5.68 -8.16 0.29
CA ASP A 174 5.18 -6.86 0.72
C ASP A 174 4.06 -6.30 -0.15
N SER A 175 3.62 -7.05 -1.16
CA SER A 175 2.42 -6.76 -1.94
C SER A 175 1.20 -7.29 -1.19
N PHE A 176 0.32 -6.40 -0.75
CA PHE A 176 -1.00 -6.74 -0.23
C PHE A 176 -1.98 -7.06 -1.37
N VAL A 177 -1.84 -6.38 -2.51
CA VAL A 177 -2.77 -6.45 -3.64
C VAL A 177 -2.04 -6.36 -4.98
N SER A 178 -2.61 -7.00 -6.00
CA SER A 178 -2.20 -6.79 -7.39
C SER A 178 -2.76 -5.46 -7.93
N LEU A 179 -2.20 -4.97 -9.03
CA LEU A 179 -2.72 -3.77 -9.69
C LEU A 179 -4.18 -3.93 -10.18
N GLY A 180 -4.60 -5.16 -10.47
CA GLY A 180 -5.99 -5.49 -10.82
C GLY A 180 -6.90 -5.72 -9.62
N GLY A 181 -6.47 -5.40 -8.40
CA GLY A 181 -7.30 -5.53 -7.19
C GLY A 181 -7.42 -6.95 -6.62
N THR A 182 -6.65 -7.92 -7.12
CA THR A 182 -6.59 -9.26 -6.53
C THR A 182 -5.86 -9.20 -5.20
N ALA A 183 -6.48 -9.67 -4.12
CA ALA A 183 -5.82 -9.79 -2.83
C ALA A 183 -4.70 -10.86 -2.89
N LEU A 184 -3.48 -10.45 -2.55
CA LEU A 184 -2.30 -11.33 -2.49
C LEU A 184 -2.02 -11.80 -1.06
N GLN A 185 -2.34 -10.95 -0.09
CA GLN A 185 -2.27 -11.26 1.35
C GLN A 185 -3.66 -11.17 1.99
N LYS A 186 -3.82 -11.70 3.21
CA LYS A 186 -5.11 -11.76 3.91
C LYS A 186 -5.18 -10.73 5.02
N GLY A 187 -6.35 -10.13 5.25
CA GLY A 187 -6.58 -9.34 6.44
C GLY A 187 -6.67 -10.19 7.71
N TYR A 188 -6.42 -9.58 8.85
CA TYR A 188 -6.46 -10.20 10.17
C TYR A 188 -7.85 -10.66 10.65
N ARG A 189 -8.91 -10.17 10.00
CA ARG A 189 -10.31 -10.53 10.30
C ARG A 189 -11.21 -10.29 9.08
N PRO A 190 -12.44 -10.87 9.06
CA PRO A 190 -13.42 -10.56 8.03
C PRO A 190 -13.67 -9.05 7.90
N GLY A 191 -13.75 -8.58 6.66
CA GLY A 191 -13.90 -7.16 6.32
C GLY A 191 -12.57 -6.41 6.13
N ALA A 192 -11.50 -6.82 6.83
CA ALA A 192 -10.17 -6.25 6.62
C ALA A 192 -9.56 -6.80 5.31
N ARG A 193 -9.26 -5.91 4.36
CA ARG A 193 -8.87 -6.29 2.99
C ARG A 193 -8.02 -5.21 2.32
N PRO A 194 -7.30 -5.54 1.23
CA PRO A 194 -6.72 -4.51 0.39
C PRO A 194 -7.80 -3.72 -0.38
N PHE A 195 -7.37 -2.68 -1.08
CA PHE A 195 -8.22 -1.99 -2.05
C PHE A 195 -8.68 -2.92 -3.18
N SER A 196 -9.91 -2.73 -3.62
CA SER A 196 -10.45 -3.34 -4.83
C SER A 196 -9.92 -2.63 -6.09
N GLU A 197 -10.07 -3.25 -7.25
CA GLU A 197 -9.74 -2.66 -8.55
C GLU A 197 -10.38 -1.28 -8.72
N LYS A 198 -11.69 -1.17 -8.47
CA LYS A 198 -12.44 0.09 -8.58
C LYS A 198 -11.95 1.17 -7.62
N GLU A 199 -11.48 0.79 -6.42
CA GLU A 199 -10.88 1.74 -5.47
C GLU A 199 -9.51 2.20 -5.96
N LEU A 200 -8.65 1.28 -6.40
CA LEU A 200 -7.34 1.60 -6.98
C LEU A 200 -7.47 2.53 -8.20
N GLU A 201 -8.39 2.24 -9.13
CA GLU A 201 -8.66 3.09 -10.28
C GLU A 201 -9.05 4.51 -9.88
N LYS A 202 -9.96 4.66 -8.90
CA LYS A 202 -10.38 5.97 -8.39
C LYS A 202 -9.23 6.73 -7.75
N ILE A 203 -8.39 6.05 -6.97
CA ILE A 203 -7.22 6.66 -6.31
C ILE A 203 -6.21 7.12 -7.37
N LEU A 204 -5.87 6.25 -8.31
CA LEU A 204 -4.91 6.53 -9.39
C LEU A 204 -5.41 7.58 -10.38
N ARG A 205 -6.73 7.71 -10.56
CA ARG A 205 -7.34 8.75 -11.38
C ARG A 205 -6.96 10.15 -10.90
N VAL A 206 -6.99 10.39 -9.58
CA VAL A 206 -6.60 11.68 -8.97
C VAL A 206 -5.12 11.96 -9.20
N SER A 207 -4.27 10.92 -9.22
CA SER A 207 -2.81 11.07 -9.40
C SER A 207 -2.40 11.80 -10.67
N LEU A 208 -3.25 11.79 -11.71
CA LEU A 208 -3.03 12.49 -12.98
C LEU A 208 -3.05 14.02 -12.80
N CYS A 209 -3.81 14.53 -11.83
CA CYS A 209 -3.97 15.95 -11.57
C CYS A 209 -2.88 16.49 -10.62
N LEU A 210 -2.30 15.64 -9.77
CA LEU A 210 -1.36 16.02 -8.70
C LEU A 210 -0.01 16.57 -9.20
N GLY A 211 0.27 16.44 -10.49
CA GLY A 211 1.40 17.14 -11.12
C GLY A 211 1.31 18.65 -10.95
N CYS A 212 0.10 19.20 -11.12
CA CYS A 212 -0.18 20.64 -11.10
C CYS A 212 -1.07 21.06 -9.91
N HIS A 213 -1.96 20.18 -9.44
CA HIS A 213 -2.93 20.49 -8.40
C HIS A 213 -2.59 19.79 -7.09
N ARG A 214 -1.89 20.50 -6.19
CA ARG A 214 -1.38 19.93 -4.93
C ARG A 214 -2.02 20.51 -3.68
N ASN A 215 -2.90 21.49 -3.82
CA ASN A 215 -3.52 22.17 -2.70
C ASN A 215 -4.95 21.68 -2.50
N TYR A 216 -5.35 21.49 -1.24
CA TYR A 216 -6.71 21.08 -0.89
C TYR A 216 -7.80 22.02 -1.43
N GLU A 217 -7.47 23.30 -1.61
CA GLU A 217 -8.39 24.35 -2.08
C GLU A 217 -8.41 24.52 -3.62
N ASP A 218 -7.66 23.70 -4.36
CA ASP A 218 -7.65 23.79 -5.83
C ASP A 218 -9.07 23.58 -6.39
N LYS A 219 -9.50 24.49 -7.27
CA LYS A 219 -10.89 24.55 -7.77
C LYS A 219 -11.38 23.24 -8.40
N ILE A 220 -10.45 22.44 -8.93
CA ILE A 220 -10.76 21.14 -9.54
C ILE A 220 -11.40 20.16 -8.55
N TYR A 221 -11.18 20.33 -7.24
CA TYR A 221 -11.69 19.42 -6.22
C TYR A 221 -13.11 19.75 -5.74
N ARG A 222 -13.65 20.93 -6.09
CA ARG A 222 -15.04 21.30 -5.75
C ARG A 222 -16.06 20.36 -6.39
N ASP A 223 -15.82 20.04 -7.66
CA ASP A 223 -16.52 19.01 -8.41
C ASP A 223 -15.49 18.25 -9.25
N PHE A 224 -14.85 17.27 -8.61
CA PHE A 224 -13.78 16.50 -9.24
C PHE A 224 -14.29 15.67 -10.43
N GLU A 225 -15.52 15.17 -10.37
CA GLU A 225 -16.05 14.36 -11.47
C GLU A 225 -16.25 15.21 -12.73
N LYS A 226 -16.86 16.39 -12.59
CA LYS A 226 -16.97 17.35 -13.70
C LYS A 226 -15.62 17.80 -14.21
N SER A 227 -14.68 18.11 -13.32
CA SER A 227 -13.33 18.55 -13.69
C SER A 227 -12.58 17.45 -14.45
N TYR A 228 -12.75 16.19 -14.04
CA TYR A 228 -12.15 15.04 -14.69
C TYR A 228 -12.76 14.79 -16.08
N GLN A 229 -14.07 14.91 -16.24
CA GLN A 229 -14.74 14.81 -17.54
C GLN A 229 -14.24 15.89 -18.51
N GLN A 230 -14.10 17.13 -18.03
CA GLN A 230 -13.54 18.22 -18.83
C GLN A 230 -12.09 17.94 -19.25
N PHE A 231 -11.28 17.37 -18.35
CA PHE A 231 -9.93 16.93 -18.68
C PHE A 231 -9.91 15.84 -19.77
N GLN A 232 -10.78 14.83 -19.66
CA GLN A 232 -10.89 13.77 -20.67
C GLN A 232 -11.32 14.31 -22.05
N ASN A 233 -12.12 15.37 -22.06
CA ASN A 233 -12.66 16.01 -23.27
C ASN A 233 -11.79 17.16 -23.81
N ASN A 234 -10.59 17.40 -23.28
CA ASN A 234 -9.75 18.58 -23.62
C ASN A 234 -10.41 19.94 -23.41
N ALA A 235 -11.43 20.03 -22.57
CA ALA A 235 -12.15 21.27 -22.33
C ALA A 235 -11.42 22.21 -21.35
N VAL A 236 -10.21 21.87 -20.92
CA VAL A 236 -9.38 22.64 -19.99
C VAL A 236 -7.94 22.74 -20.50
N PRO A 237 -7.23 23.86 -20.23
CA PRO A 237 -5.83 24.05 -20.60
C PRO A 237 -4.93 23.26 -19.64
N CYS A 238 -5.09 21.94 -19.61
CA CYS A 238 -4.26 21.02 -18.86
C CYS A 238 -3.24 20.41 -19.82
N ASN A 239 -1.95 20.63 -19.57
CA ASN A 239 -0.85 19.99 -20.30
C ASN A 239 -0.66 18.54 -19.84
N GLY A 240 -1.76 17.81 -19.61
CA GLY A 240 -1.74 16.45 -19.08
C GLY A 240 -0.74 15.64 -19.88
N LEU A 241 0.40 15.31 -19.24
CA LEU A 241 1.54 14.57 -19.77
C LEU A 241 1.31 14.12 -21.22
N GLY A 242 1.82 14.90 -22.17
CA GLY A 242 1.42 14.88 -23.59
C GLY A 242 1.64 13.55 -24.32
N GLU A 243 0.82 12.54 -24.03
CA GLU A 243 0.89 11.23 -24.69
C GLU A 243 -0.47 10.62 -25.06
N ASN A 244 -1.62 11.13 -24.63
CA ASN A 244 -2.87 10.34 -24.71
C ASN A 244 -3.87 10.70 -25.81
N GLN A 245 -3.53 11.49 -26.84
CA GLN A 245 -4.54 11.90 -27.83
C GLN A 245 -4.18 11.81 -29.31
N LYS A 246 -3.01 11.30 -29.69
CA LYS A 246 -2.79 10.88 -31.08
C LYS A 246 -3.13 9.41 -31.35
N ALA A 247 -3.63 8.67 -30.35
CA ALA A 247 -3.87 7.22 -30.48
C ALA A 247 -5.35 6.80 -30.58
N ILE A 248 -6.30 7.73 -30.49
CA ILE A 248 -7.74 7.40 -30.57
C ILE A 248 -8.40 8.42 -31.52
N GLY A 249 -8.26 8.20 -32.83
CA GLY A 249 -8.94 9.01 -33.82
C GLY A 249 -8.36 8.90 -35.23
N ASN A 250 -8.99 8.04 -36.03
CA ASN A 250 -8.95 7.93 -37.50
C ASN A 250 -7.86 7.06 -38.16
N PRO A 251 -8.17 5.82 -38.60
CA PRO A 251 -7.48 5.20 -39.73
C PRO A 251 -8.00 5.83 -41.05
N GLU A 252 -7.09 6.06 -41.99
CA GLU A 252 -7.32 6.58 -43.35
C GLU A 252 -7.39 8.12 -43.53
N MET A 253 -6.23 8.70 -43.87
CA MET A 253 -5.91 9.23 -45.21
C MET A 253 -4.77 10.26 -45.14
N GLY A 254 -3.79 10.14 -46.04
CA GLY A 254 -2.89 11.23 -46.39
C GLY A 254 -1.40 10.90 -46.37
N LYS A 255 -0.89 10.33 -47.48
CA LYS A 255 0.55 10.31 -47.80
C LYS A 255 1.07 11.74 -48.00
N SER A 256 2.21 12.10 -47.42
CA SER A 256 3.35 12.81 -48.07
C SER A 256 4.47 13.04 -47.02
N SER A 257 5.61 12.36 -47.16
CA SER A 257 6.89 12.81 -47.75
C SER A 257 7.86 13.51 -46.78
N ARG A 258 8.96 12.79 -46.49
CA ARG A 258 10.37 13.23 -46.31
C ARG A 258 10.67 14.44 -45.40
N GLU A 259 11.49 14.23 -44.37
CA GLU A 259 12.94 14.50 -44.41
C GLU A 259 13.59 14.11 -43.06
N PHE A 260 14.61 13.25 -43.13
CA PHE A 260 15.52 12.97 -42.01
C PHE A 260 16.68 13.98 -42.06
N LYS A 261 16.72 14.95 -41.13
CA LYS A 261 17.93 15.73 -40.87
C LYS A 261 18.78 15.03 -39.81
N LYS A 262 19.90 14.45 -40.25
CA LYS A 262 21.05 14.11 -39.42
C LYS A 262 21.59 15.38 -38.76
N TRP A 263 21.82 15.34 -37.45
CA TRP A 263 22.65 16.32 -36.76
C TRP A 263 24.03 15.70 -36.49
N LYS A 264 25.06 16.49 -36.81
CA LYS A 264 26.47 16.27 -36.49
C LYS A 264 26.73 16.58 -35.03
#